data_AF-A0A9N9UD05-F1
#
_entry.id   AF-A0A9N9UD05-F1
#
_cell.length_a   1.000
_cell.length_b   1.000
_cell.length_c   1.000
_cell.angle_alpha   90.00
_cell.angle_beta   90.00
_cell.angle_gamma   90.00
#
_symmetry.space_group_name_H-M   'P 1'
#
loop_
_entity.id
_entity.type
_entity.pdbx_description
1 polymer ?
#
loop_
_entity_poly.entity_id
_entity_poly.type
_entity_poly.pdbx_seq_one_letter_code
_entity_poly.pdbx_strand_id
1 'polypeptide(L)'
;MTISASHLLYLQPRVREHNKLAALHLDRALSGFRASLSGLYLPQAQYDVVIACDFILLYYAWSVPFFNASDEDSTRIESDGLLWFAAGIKTVIVTIYKMKPRDKPVKSFYRWSEQTNFSYDFGHHFIDQSQAPVRHPDLACVAGCGSVNAAERLGPVFHALDATRQGEDISVIMPAVVTYMLMWPSKAMQDFQDEIKRGDRRALITMLSFYASSWKLLSGRAWWAHHRSKVMCTEILDCLDSKGPSIWDQNVLNITEYFGFNKNAEGIWETGSSNLSMWPA
;
A
#
# COMPACT_ATOMS: atom_id res chain seq x y z
N MET A 1 -11.83 2.73 -19.51
CA MET A 1 -12.70 3.89 -19.19
C MET A 1 -12.49 4.35 -17.76
N THR A 2 -12.78 3.54 -16.72
CA THR A 2 -12.56 3.93 -15.31
C THR A 2 -11.11 4.32 -15.00
N ILE A 3 -10.15 3.45 -15.32
CA ILE A 3 -8.71 3.73 -15.15
C ILE A 3 -8.29 5.03 -15.87
N SER A 4 -8.77 5.23 -17.10
CA SER A 4 -8.46 6.42 -17.89
C SER A 4 -9.04 7.71 -17.28
N ALA A 5 -10.29 7.67 -16.80
CA ALA A 5 -10.92 8.80 -16.15
C ALA A 5 -10.28 9.12 -14.79
N SER A 6 -9.91 8.11 -14.00
CA SER A 6 -9.14 8.26 -12.77
C SER A 6 -7.73 8.83 -13.03
N HIS A 7 -7.09 8.45 -14.13
CA HIS A 7 -5.81 9.03 -14.54
C HIS A 7 -5.97 10.49 -14.98
N LEU A 8 -7.02 10.83 -15.72
CA LEU A 8 -7.31 12.23 -16.07
C LEU A 8 -7.63 13.08 -14.84
N LEU A 9 -8.32 12.52 -13.83
CA LEU A 9 -8.52 13.17 -12.54
C LEU A 9 -7.18 13.45 -11.85
N TYR A 10 -6.23 12.52 -11.91
CA TYR A 10 -4.88 12.73 -11.40
C TYR A 10 -4.14 13.86 -12.14
N LEU A 11 -4.19 13.88 -13.48
CA LEU A 11 -3.52 14.89 -14.30
C LEU A 11 -4.18 16.28 -14.20
N GLN A 12 -5.50 16.33 -14.02
CA GLN A 12 -6.31 17.55 -14.05
C GLN A 12 -7.32 17.58 -12.89
N PRO A 13 -6.87 17.64 -11.63
CA PRO A 13 -7.74 17.50 -10.45
C PRO A 13 -8.78 18.62 -10.31
N ARG A 14 -8.55 19.77 -10.96
CA ARG A 14 -9.47 20.92 -10.94
C ARG A 14 -10.67 20.75 -11.87
N VAL A 15 -10.64 19.80 -12.79
CA VAL A 15 -11.74 19.56 -13.74
C VAL A 15 -12.74 18.59 -13.12
N ARG A 16 -13.84 19.14 -12.59
CA ARG A 16 -14.90 18.36 -11.92
C ARG A 16 -15.50 17.25 -12.79
N GLU A 17 -15.47 17.41 -14.11
CA GLU A 17 -15.98 16.44 -15.06
C GLU A 17 -15.25 15.09 -14.97
N HIS A 18 -13.93 15.08 -14.76
CA HIS A 18 -13.15 13.84 -14.64
C HIS A 18 -13.56 13.01 -13.43
N ASN A 19 -13.89 13.67 -12.32
CA ASN A 19 -14.41 12.99 -11.13
C ASN A 19 -15.78 12.34 -11.43
N LYS A 20 -16.69 13.10 -12.06
CA LYS A 20 -18.01 12.60 -12.47
C LYS A 20 -17.90 11.41 -13.42
N LEU A 21 -17.00 11.48 -14.40
CA LEU A 21 -16.76 10.41 -15.37
C LEU A 21 -16.13 9.17 -14.71
N ALA A 22 -15.16 9.35 -13.81
CA ALA A 22 -14.57 8.26 -13.05
C ALA A 22 -15.62 7.51 -12.23
N ALA A 23 -16.47 8.24 -11.49
CA ALA A 23 -17.57 7.67 -10.71
C ALA A 23 -18.60 6.96 -11.61
N LEU A 24 -19.01 7.56 -12.73
CA LEU A 24 -19.94 6.95 -13.68
C LEU A 24 -19.40 5.65 -14.29
N HIS A 25 -18.13 5.63 -14.68
CA HIS A 25 -17.51 4.45 -15.25
C HIS A 25 -17.30 3.34 -14.22
N LEU A 26 -17.00 3.72 -12.97
CA LEU A 26 -16.93 2.78 -11.87
C LEU A 26 -18.29 2.12 -11.60
N ASP A 27 -19.36 2.91 -11.52
CA ASP A 27 -20.73 2.40 -11.32
C ASP A 27 -21.12 1.38 -12.40
N ARG A 28 -20.84 1.70 -13.66
CA ARG A 28 -21.07 0.77 -14.78
C ARG A 28 -20.24 -0.50 -14.67
N ALA A 29 -18.96 -0.39 -14.29
CA ALA A 29 -18.08 -1.55 -14.10
C ALA A 29 -18.58 -2.45 -12.95
N LEU A 30 -19.00 -1.84 -11.83
CA LEU A 30 -19.56 -2.53 -10.68
C LEU A 30 -20.88 -3.23 -11.00
N SER A 31 -21.76 -2.58 -11.76
CA SER A 31 -23.02 -3.19 -12.21
C SER A 31 -22.78 -4.44 -13.07
N GLY A 32 -21.87 -4.36 -14.05
CA GLY A 32 -21.49 -5.51 -14.86
C GLY A 32 -20.81 -6.62 -14.06
N PHE A 33 -19.99 -6.26 -13.07
CA PHE A 33 -19.35 -7.21 -12.16
C PHE A 33 -20.38 -7.97 -11.29
N ARG A 34 -21.33 -7.25 -10.68
CA ARG A 34 -22.42 -7.84 -9.87
C ARG A 34 -23.30 -8.77 -10.70
N ALA A 35 -23.66 -8.35 -11.92
CA ALA A 35 -24.42 -9.18 -12.84
C ALA A 35 -23.68 -10.48 -13.20
N SER A 36 -22.36 -10.39 -13.41
CA SER A 36 -21.52 -11.56 -13.69
C SER A 36 -21.45 -12.50 -12.48
N LEU A 37 -21.22 -11.98 -11.27
CA LEU A 37 -21.16 -12.78 -10.04
C LEU A 37 -22.48 -13.44 -9.65
N SER A 38 -23.61 -12.87 -10.08
CA SER A 38 -24.95 -13.39 -9.78
C SER A 38 -25.34 -14.60 -10.67
N GLY A 39 -24.53 -14.93 -11.68
CA GLY A 39 -24.72 -16.12 -12.51
C GLY A 39 -24.27 -17.39 -11.78
N LEU A 40 -25.15 -18.40 -11.70
CA LEU A 40 -24.91 -19.65 -10.96
C LEU A 40 -23.72 -20.50 -11.49
N TYR A 41 -23.26 -20.26 -12.71
CA TYR A 41 -22.07 -20.90 -13.30
C TYR A 41 -21.43 -19.93 -14.29
N LEU A 42 -20.28 -19.35 -13.92
CA LEU A 42 -19.48 -18.52 -14.82
C LEU A 42 -18.80 -19.44 -15.85
N PRO A 43 -19.10 -19.34 -17.16
CA PRO A 43 -18.30 -19.97 -18.21
C PRO A 43 -16.84 -19.51 -18.09
N GLN A 44 -15.90 -20.32 -18.55
CA GLN A 44 -14.47 -20.04 -18.43
C GLN A 44 -14.04 -18.66 -18.96
N ALA A 45 -14.72 -18.14 -19.99
CA ALA A 45 -14.49 -16.81 -20.55
C ALA A 45 -14.85 -15.65 -19.59
N GLN A 46 -15.67 -15.88 -18.57
CA GLN A 46 -16.08 -14.86 -17.61
C GLN A 46 -15.12 -14.74 -16.40
N TYR A 47 -14.21 -15.70 -16.20
CA TYR A 47 -13.17 -15.58 -15.16
C TYR A 47 -12.20 -14.43 -15.43
N ASP A 48 -11.78 -14.26 -16.69
CA ASP A 48 -10.89 -13.16 -17.07
C ASP A 48 -11.58 -11.79 -16.87
N VAL A 49 -12.90 -11.72 -17.06
CA VAL A 49 -13.70 -10.51 -16.81
C VAL A 49 -13.76 -10.21 -15.32
N VAL A 50 -14.03 -11.21 -14.47
CA VAL A 50 -14.06 -11.05 -13.01
C VAL A 50 -12.69 -10.58 -12.51
N ILE A 51 -11.61 -11.23 -12.93
CA ILE A 51 -10.24 -10.84 -12.56
C ILE A 51 -9.92 -9.42 -13.04
N ALA A 52 -10.26 -9.07 -14.29
CA ALA A 52 -10.02 -7.74 -14.82
C ALA A 52 -10.78 -6.66 -14.04
N CYS A 53 -12.05 -6.92 -13.69
CA CYS A 53 -12.84 -6.05 -12.84
C CYS A 53 -12.23 -5.91 -11.44
N ASP A 54 -11.78 -6.99 -10.82
CA ASP A 54 -11.09 -6.96 -9.52
C ASP A 54 -9.87 -6.04 -9.55
N PHE A 55 -9.05 -6.13 -10.61
CA PHE A 55 -7.91 -5.23 -10.78
C PHE A 55 -8.34 -3.78 -11.01
N ILE A 56 -9.37 -3.52 -11.81
CA ILE A 56 -9.89 -2.15 -11.99
C ILE A 56 -10.32 -1.54 -10.66
N LEU A 57 -11.04 -2.32 -9.83
CA LEU A 57 -11.48 -1.88 -8.52
C LEU A 57 -10.30 -1.70 -7.56
N LEU A 58 -9.26 -2.54 -7.65
CA LEU A 58 -8.04 -2.39 -6.85
C LEU A 58 -7.30 -1.11 -7.20
N TYR A 59 -7.13 -0.81 -8.49
CA TYR A 59 -6.56 0.46 -8.95
C TYR A 59 -7.39 1.64 -8.47
N TYR A 60 -8.71 1.53 -8.50
CA TYR A 60 -9.59 2.58 -7.99
C TYR A 60 -9.43 2.78 -6.47
N ALA A 61 -9.46 1.71 -5.68
CA ALA A 61 -9.26 1.75 -4.23
C ALA A 61 -7.90 2.34 -3.84
N TRP A 62 -6.87 2.08 -4.65
CA TRP A 62 -5.58 2.74 -4.53
C TRP A 62 -5.61 4.23 -4.88
N SER A 63 -6.38 4.63 -5.89
CA SER A 63 -6.41 6.04 -6.32
C SER A 63 -7.20 6.96 -5.38
N VAL A 64 -7.98 6.40 -4.45
CA VAL A 64 -8.87 7.15 -3.56
C VAL A 64 -8.46 6.89 -2.10
N PRO A 65 -8.01 7.92 -1.34
CA PRO A 65 -7.82 7.81 0.10
C PRO A 65 -9.14 7.50 0.81
N PHE A 66 -9.10 6.75 1.92
CA PHE A 66 -10.26 6.37 2.72
C PHE A 66 -11.33 5.64 1.90
N PHE A 67 -10.87 4.70 1.08
CA PHE A 67 -11.75 3.91 0.22
C PHE A 67 -12.80 3.21 1.07
N ASN A 68 -14.08 3.32 0.73
CA ASN A 68 -15.17 2.64 1.44
C ASN A 68 -15.33 3.03 2.93
N ALA A 69 -14.90 4.24 3.33
CA ALA A 69 -15.22 4.79 4.64
C ALA A 69 -16.69 5.28 4.68
N SER A 70 -17.41 5.02 5.78
CA SER A 70 -18.75 5.59 6.05
C SER A 70 -18.65 7.00 6.65
N ASP A 71 -19.65 7.85 6.44
CA ASP A 71 -19.59 9.32 6.63
C ASP A 71 -19.28 9.89 8.03
N GLU A 72 -18.92 11.18 8.01
CA GLU A 72 -18.55 12.20 9.03
C GLU A 72 -17.26 12.01 9.86
N ASP A 73 -16.84 10.79 10.24
CA ASP A 73 -15.56 10.53 10.93
C ASP A 73 -14.53 9.83 9.99
N SER A 74 -14.71 9.99 8.68
CA SER A 74 -14.26 9.08 7.62
C SER A 74 -12.80 9.18 7.20
N THR A 75 -12.03 10.14 7.71
CA THR A 75 -10.64 10.39 7.30
C THR A 75 -9.61 9.71 8.20
N ARG A 76 -9.97 8.63 8.89
CA ARG A 76 -9.01 7.90 9.75
C ARG A 76 -8.42 6.71 9.03
N ILE A 77 -7.18 6.37 9.35
CA ILE A 77 -6.54 5.16 8.80
C ILE A 77 -7.30 3.88 9.18
N GLU A 78 -7.97 3.85 10.34
CA GLU A 78 -8.70 2.67 10.80
C GLU A 78 -9.97 2.38 10.00
N SER A 79 -10.52 3.37 9.30
CA SER A 79 -11.72 3.23 8.45
C SER A 79 -11.38 2.90 6.99
N ASP A 80 -10.10 2.92 6.61
CA ASP A 80 -9.71 2.79 5.21
C ASP A 80 -9.83 1.36 4.66
N GLY A 81 -10.67 1.22 3.63
CA GLY A 81 -11.10 -0.03 3.05
C GLY A 81 -10.09 -0.83 2.24
N LEU A 82 -8.90 -0.31 1.94
CA LEU A 82 -8.02 -0.92 0.93
C LEU A 82 -7.58 -2.34 1.32
N LEU A 83 -7.21 -2.56 2.59
CA LEU A 83 -6.72 -3.86 3.04
C LEU A 83 -7.82 -4.93 2.96
N TRP A 84 -9.02 -4.63 3.47
CA TRP A 84 -10.16 -5.55 3.44
C TRP A 84 -10.57 -5.87 2.00
N PHE A 85 -10.63 -4.83 1.17
CA PHE A 85 -10.99 -4.97 -0.22
C PHE A 85 -9.98 -5.84 -1.00
N ALA A 86 -8.68 -5.56 -0.82
CA ALA A 86 -7.64 -6.34 -1.47
C ALA A 86 -7.58 -7.79 -0.97
N ALA A 87 -7.84 -8.04 0.32
CA ALA A 87 -7.94 -9.40 0.85
C ALA A 87 -9.11 -10.18 0.23
N GLY A 88 -10.25 -9.52 0.00
CA GLY A 88 -11.38 -10.07 -0.76
C GLY A 88 -11.00 -10.47 -2.18
N ILE A 89 -10.33 -9.57 -2.92
CA ILE A 89 -9.83 -9.85 -4.27
C ILE A 89 -8.90 -11.06 -4.30
N LYS A 90 -7.95 -11.17 -3.36
CA LYS A 90 -7.06 -12.33 -3.28
C LYS A 90 -7.85 -13.63 -3.15
N THR A 91 -8.94 -13.64 -2.40
CA THR A 91 -9.79 -14.82 -2.22
C THR A 91 -10.45 -15.22 -3.54
N VAL A 92 -10.98 -14.25 -4.28
CA VAL A 92 -11.56 -14.47 -5.63
C VAL A 92 -10.49 -15.01 -6.59
N ILE A 93 -9.35 -14.32 -6.70
CA ILE A 93 -8.24 -14.72 -7.56
C ILE A 93 -7.74 -16.12 -7.21
N VAL A 94 -7.45 -16.43 -5.94
CA VAL A 94 -6.95 -17.76 -5.54
C VAL A 94 -7.97 -18.85 -5.85
N THR A 95 -9.26 -18.59 -5.66
CA THR A 95 -10.32 -19.54 -5.98
C THR A 95 -10.35 -19.86 -7.47
N ILE A 96 -10.23 -18.84 -8.32
CA ILE A 96 -10.17 -19.01 -9.78
C ILE A 96 -8.86 -19.69 -10.21
N TYR A 97 -7.72 -19.32 -9.61
CA TYR A 97 -6.40 -19.85 -9.98
C TYR A 97 -6.14 -21.29 -9.51
N LYS A 98 -6.80 -21.77 -8.45
CA LYS A 98 -6.79 -23.21 -8.09
C LYS A 98 -7.27 -24.09 -9.25
N MET A 99 -7.97 -23.52 -10.24
CA MET A 99 -8.42 -24.22 -11.44
C MET A 99 -7.41 -24.18 -12.60
N LYS A 100 -6.43 -23.26 -12.61
CA LYS A 100 -5.36 -23.15 -13.65
C LYS A 100 -4.10 -22.47 -13.10
N PRO A 101 -3.00 -23.22 -12.84
CA PRO A 101 -1.74 -22.60 -12.41
C PRO A 101 -1.08 -21.85 -13.57
N ARG A 102 -0.64 -20.61 -13.33
CA ARG A 102 0.27 -19.82 -14.19
C ARG A 102 1.50 -19.40 -13.42
N ASP A 103 2.58 -19.10 -14.13
CA ASP A 103 3.81 -18.60 -13.53
C ASP A 103 3.62 -17.22 -12.88
N LYS A 104 4.28 -17.00 -11.74
CA LYS A 104 4.05 -15.84 -10.87
C LYS A 104 5.12 -14.76 -11.14
N PRO A 105 4.76 -13.60 -11.70
CA PRO A 105 5.69 -12.49 -11.93
C PRO A 105 6.46 -12.07 -10.68
N VAL A 106 5.80 -12.17 -9.52
CA VAL A 106 6.34 -11.85 -8.19
C VAL A 106 7.58 -12.67 -7.81
N LYS A 107 7.78 -13.88 -8.37
CA LYS A 107 8.98 -14.69 -8.09
C LYS A 107 10.27 -14.00 -8.55
N SER A 108 10.21 -13.24 -9.64
CA SER A 108 11.37 -12.50 -10.16
C SER A 108 11.84 -11.42 -9.18
N PHE A 109 10.90 -10.72 -8.53
CA PHE A 109 11.21 -9.68 -7.56
C PHE A 109 11.87 -10.23 -6.29
N TYR A 110 11.34 -11.34 -5.75
CA TYR A 110 11.96 -12.01 -4.61
C TYR A 110 13.38 -12.49 -4.93
N ARG A 111 13.56 -13.16 -6.07
CA ARG A 111 14.88 -13.63 -6.52
C ARG A 111 15.85 -12.46 -6.69
N TRP A 112 15.40 -11.36 -7.28
CA TRP A 112 16.22 -10.14 -7.41
C TRP A 112 16.62 -9.61 -6.03
N SER A 113 15.67 -9.46 -5.09
CA SER A 113 15.98 -8.96 -3.75
C SER A 113 16.97 -9.85 -2.98
N GLU A 114 16.89 -11.17 -3.14
CA GLU A 114 17.81 -12.13 -2.52
C GLU A 114 19.24 -12.03 -3.06
N GLN A 115 19.40 -11.53 -4.29
CA GLN A 115 20.70 -11.39 -4.96
C GLN A 115 21.33 -10.01 -4.79
N THR A 116 20.58 -9.04 -4.24
CA THR A 116 21.02 -7.65 -4.13
C THR A 116 21.65 -7.41 -2.76
N ASN A 117 22.83 -6.81 -2.74
CA ASN A 117 23.49 -6.45 -1.48
C ASN A 117 22.74 -5.33 -0.77
N PHE A 118 22.60 -5.47 0.54
CA PHE A 118 21.85 -4.53 1.38
C PHE A 118 22.84 -3.65 2.14
N SER A 119 22.80 -2.34 1.88
CA SER A 119 23.72 -1.35 2.48
C SER A 119 23.10 -0.58 3.65
N TYR A 120 21.77 -0.58 3.76
CA TYR A 120 21.03 0.08 4.84
C TYR A 120 19.98 -0.87 5.43
N ASP A 121 20.02 -1.10 6.73
CA ASP A 121 19.09 -2.03 7.40
C ASP A 121 17.74 -1.38 7.72
N PHE A 122 16.88 -1.27 6.71
CA PHE A 122 15.52 -0.76 6.88
C PHE A 122 14.69 -1.58 7.88
N GLY A 123 14.91 -2.90 7.94
CA GLY A 123 14.19 -3.76 8.89
C GLY A 123 14.49 -3.34 10.32
N HIS A 124 15.77 -3.18 10.63
CA HIS A 124 16.23 -2.71 11.93
C HIS A 124 15.77 -1.28 12.23
N HIS A 125 15.98 -0.35 11.29
CA HIS A 125 15.72 1.07 11.53
C HIS A 125 14.22 1.44 11.57
N PHE A 126 13.37 0.75 10.80
CA PHE A 126 11.96 1.11 10.67
C PHE A 126 11.02 0.19 11.44
N ILE A 127 11.36 -1.10 11.60
CA ILE A 127 10.41 -2.13 12.06
C ILE A 127 10.85 -2.83 13.36
N ASP A 128 12.16 -3.02 13.57
CA ASP A 128 12.67 -3.74 14.74
C ASP A 128 12.82 -2.82 15.96
N GLN A 129 12.70 -3.42 17.14
CA GLN A 129 12.89 -2.81 18.45
C GLN A 129 13.97 -3.49 19.27
N SER A 130 14.83 -4.32 18.68
CA SER A 130 15.89 -5.06 19.37
C SER A 130 16.85 -4.19 20.21
N GLN A 131 16.81 -2.86 20.09
CA GLN A 131 17.57 -1.90 20.90
C GLN A 131 16.78 -1.17 22.00
N ALA A 132 15.47 -1.37 22.15
CA ALA A 132 14.72 -0.76 23.24
C ALA A 132 15.11 -1.42 24.58
N PRO A 133 15.42 -0.66 25.65
CA PRO A 133 15.69 -1.26 26.96
C PRO A 133 14.45 -2.04 27.39
N VAL A 134 14.61 -3.37 27.54
CA VAL A 134 13.55 -4.29 27.95
C VAL A 134 12.98 -3.84 29.29
N ARG A 135 11.90 -3.08 29.25
CA ARG A 135 11.05 -2.78 30.40
C ARG A 135 9.75 -3.53 30.16
N HIS A 136 9.63 -4.67 30.83
CA HIS A 136 8.50 -5.62 30.90
C HIS A 136 8.66 -6.91 30.07
N PRO A 137 8.73 -8.09 30.73
CA PRO A 137 8.76 -9.40 30.06
C PRO A 137 7.43 -9.85 29.43
N ASP A 138 6.34 -9.08 29.56
CA ASP A 138 4.97 -9.58 29.34
C ASP A 138 4.38 -9.35 27.94
N LEU A 139 5.15 -8.90 26.95
CA LEU A 139 4.67 -8.74 25.56
C LEU A 139 5.57 -9.44 24.53
N ALA A 140 6.14 -10.59 24.90
CA ALA A 140 6.71 -11.49 23.91
C ALA A 140 5.58 -12.00 23.00
N CYS A 141 5.51 -11.45 21.79
CA CYS A 141 4.52 -11.86 20.81
C CYS A 141 4.79 -13.31 20.37
N VAL A 142 4.07 -14.25 20.97
CA VAL A 142 4.14 -15.67 20.67
C VAL A 142 3.59 -15.89 19.27
N ALA A 143 4.42 -16.40 18.36
CA ALA A 143 4.10 -16.91 17.01
C ALA A 143 2.69 -16.58 16.48
N GLY A 144 2.56 -15.54 15.65
CA GLY A 144 1.28 -15.20 14.99
C GLY A 144 0.90 -13.72 14.92
N CYS A 145 1.82 -12.77 15.13
CA CYS A 145 1.49 -11.35 15.00
C CYS A 145 1.27 -10.96 13.53
N GLY A 146 0.14 -10.33 13.23
CA GLY A 146 -0.18 -9.88 11.89
C GLY A 146 0.84 -8.88 11.34
N SER A 147 1.27 -7.94 12.18
CA SER A 147 2.25 -6.90 11.82
C SER A 147 3.66 -7.44 11.60
N VAL A 148 4.11 -8.46 12.34
CA VAL A 148 5.39 -9.13 12.05
C VAL A 148 5.37 -9.71 10.63
N ASN A 149 4.32 -10.47 10.28
CA ASN A 149 4.21 -11.06 8.95
C ASN A 149 4.08 -10.01 7.85
N ALA A 150 3.33 -8.93 8.11
CA ALA A 150 3.20 -7.82 7.17
C ALA A 150 4.54 -7.11 6.96
N ALA A 151 5.29 -6.86 8.02
CA ALA A 151 6.57 -6.16 7.94
C ALA A 151 7.67 -7.00 7.26
N GLU A 152 7.73 -8.30 7.51
CA GLU A 152 8.62 -9.22 6.77
C GLU A 152 8.40 -9.14 5.25
N ARG A 153 7.14 -8.96 4.83
CA ARG A 153 6.80 -8.81 3.41
C ARG A 153 7.25 -7.47 2.81
N LEU A 154 7.70 -6.51 3.62
CA LEU A 154 8.32 -5.30 3.10
C LEU A 154 9.80 -5.49 2.74
N GLY A 155 10.43 -6.61 3.10
CA GLY A 155 11.84 -6.89 2.80
C GLY A 155 12.23 -6.59 1.34
N PRO A 156 11.59 -7.20 0.32
CA PRO A 156 11.89 -6.91 -1.08
C PRO A 156 11.71 -5.43 -1.47
N VAL A 157 10.73 -4.75 -0.86
CA VAL A 157 10.49 -3.31 -1.08
C VAL A 157 11.64 -2.47 -0.50
N PHE A 158 12.15 -2.85 0.67
CA PHE A 158 13.32 -2.23 1.27
C PHE A 158 14.58 -2.42 0.43
N HIS A 159 14.78 -3.59 -0.19
CA HIS A 159 15.86 -3.79 -1.16
C HIS A 159 15.72 -2.85 -2.37
N ALA A 160 14.51 -2.66 -2.89
CA ALA A 160 14.27 -1.72 -3.99
C ALA A 160 14.53 -0.25 -3.58
N LEU A 161 14.19 0.12 -2.34
CA LEU A 161 14.53 1.43 -1.79
C LEU A 161 16.03 1.62 -1.66
N ASP A 162 16.75 0.62 -1.15
CA ASP A 162 18.20 0.73 -0.99
C ASP A 162 18.91 0.83 -2.34
N ALA A 163 18.54 0.01 -3.31
CA ALA A 163 19.08 0.09 -4.67
C ALA A 163 18.84 1.49 -5.28
N THR A 164 17.64 2.04 -5.13
CA THR A 164 17.33 3.41 -5.57
C THR A 164 18.19 4.45 -4.85
N ARG A 165 18.42 4.28 -3.54
CA ARG A 165 19.24 5.17 -2.72
C ARG A 165 20.71 5.13 -3.15
N GLN A 166 21.21 3.96 -3.53
CA GLN A 166 22.57 3.77 -4.05
C GLN A 166 22.73 4.26 -5.50
N GLY A 167 21.65 4.69 -6.16
CA GLY A 167 21.67 5.14 -7.54
C GLY A 167 21.72 4.00 -8.55
N GLU A 168 21.36 2.78 -8.16
CA GLU A 168 21.26 1.64 -9.07
C GLU A 168 20.06 1.79 -10.01
N ASP A 169 20.23 1.34 -11.26
CA ASP A 169 19.12 1.27 -12.20
C ASP A 169 18.25 0.03 -11.94
N ILE A 170 17.08 0.27 -11.33
CA ILE A 170 16.07 -0.77 -11.08
C ILE A 170 14.99 -0.83 -12.16
N SER A 171 15.14 -0.14 -13.30
CA SER A 171 14.14 -0.07 -14.38
C SER A 171 13.64 -1.45 -14.83
N VAL A 172 14.54 -2.43 -14.92
CA VAL A 172 14.25 -3.82 -15.33
C VAL A 172 13.30 -4.52 -14.36
N ILE A 173 13.42 -4.27 -13.05
CA ILE A 173 12.58 -4.93 -12.03
C ILE A 173 11.36 -4.11 -11.63
N MET A 174 11.27 -2.84 -12.05
CA MET A 174 10.16 -1.96 -11.69
C MET A 174 8.77 -2.50 -12.02
N PRO A 175 8.50 -3.16 -13.16
CA PRO A 175 7.18 -3.77 -13.39
C PRO A 175 6.79 -4.79 -12.30
N ALA A 176 7.77 -5.55 -11.80
CA ALA A 176 7.56 -6.50 -10.71
C ALA A 176 7.38 -5.80 -9.35
N VAL A 177 8.11 -4.70 -9.10
CA VAL A 177 7.92 -3.83 -7.92
C VAL A 177 6.51 -3.26 -7.90
N VAL A 178 6.08 -2.63 -9.00
CA VAL A 178 4.74 -2.03 -9.16
C VAL A 178 3.65 -3.07 -8.89
N THR A 179 3.77 -4.25 -9.50
CA THR A 179 2.81 -5.36 -9.30
C THR A 179 2.82 -5.85 -7.86
N TYR A 180 4.00 -5.96 -7.25
CA TYR A 180 4.14 -6.41 -5.88
C TYR A 180 3.46 -5.43 -4.91
N MET A 181 3.72 -4.14 -5.06
CA MET A 181 3.17 -3.10 -4.19
C MET A 181 1.65 -2.97 -4.37
N LEU A 182 1.14 -3.03 -5.61
CA LEU A 182 -0.30 -3.05 -5.89
C LEU A 182 -1.01 -4.17 -5.11
N MET A 183 -0.39 -5.36 -5.05
CA MET A 183 -0.93 -6.57 -4.42
C MET A 183 -0.49 -6.76 -2.97
N TRP A 184 0.38 -5.92 -2.41
CA TRP A 184 0.84 -6.06 -1.04
C TRP A 184 -0.32 -5.98 -0.03
N PRO A 185 -1.30 -5.05 -0.16
CA PRO A 185 -2.51 -5.01 0.67
C PRO A 185 -3.25 -6.35 0.74
N SER A 186 -3.28 -7.10 -0.37
CA SER A 186 -3.96 -8.39 -0.43
C SER A 186 -3.26 -9.47 0.41
N LYS A 187 -2.00 -9.24 0.82
CA LYS A 187 -1.20 -10.17 1.62
C LYS A 187 -1.39 -9.95 3.12
N ALA A 188 -2.02 -8.85 3.52
CA ALA A 188 -2.39 -8.58 4.91
C ALA A 188 -3.28 -9.70 5.46
N MET A 189 -2.81 -10.33 6.54
CA MET A 189 -3.61 -11.31 7.28
C MET A 189 -4.71 -10.60 8.09
N GLN A 190 -5.74 -11.34 8.49
CA GLN A 190 -6.84 -10.80 9.31
C GLN A 190 -6.30 -10.14 10.59
N ASP A 191 -5.34 -10.79 11.26
CA ASP A 191 -4.73 -10.28 12.49
C ASP A 191 -4.09 -8.89 12.29
N PHE A 192 -3.43 -8.66 11.15
CA PHE A 192 -2.83 -7.35 10.83
C PHE A 192 -3.90 -6.28 10.60
N GLN A 193 -4.99 -6.65 9.94
CA GLN A 193 -6.11 -5.74 9.71
C GLN A 193 -6.79 -5.35 11.03
N ASP A 194 -6.91 -6.29 11.96
CA ASP A 194 -7.49 -6.05 13.28
C ASP A 194 -6.54 -5.27 14.20
N GLU A 195 -5.22 -5.44 14.06
CA GLU A 195 -4.21 -4.58 14.68
C GLU A 195 -4.32 -3.12 14.20
N ILE A 196 -4.50 -2.88 12.90
CA ILE A 196 -4.71 -1.52 12.35
C ILE A 196 -6.00 -0.91 12.87
N LYS A 197 -7.11 -1.65 12.90
CA LYS A 197 -8.39 -1.16 13.44
C LYS A 197 -8.30 -0.76 14.92
N ARG A 198 -7.46 -1.45 15.68
CA ARG A 198 -7.18 -1.12 17.09
C ARG A 198 -6.17 0.03 17.24
N GLY A 199 -5.60 0.51 16.14
CA GLY A 199 -4.54 1.50 16.13
C GLY A 199 -3.28 1.02 16.84
N ASP A 200 -2.93 -0.26 16.67
CA ASP A 200 -1.68 -0.83 17.16
C ASP A 200 -0.48 -0.08 16.54
N ARG A 201 0.47 0.35 17.38
CA ARG A 201 1.58 1.20 16.93
C ARG A 201 2.50 0.49 15.94
N ARG A 202 2.80 -0.80 16.15
CA ARG A 202 3.65 -1.57 15.23
C ARG A 202 2.97 -1.74 13.88
N ALA A 203 1.67 -2.00 13.89
CA ALA A 203 0.90 -2.14 12.67
C ALA A 203 0.82 -0.81 11.89
N LEU A 204 0.61 0.30 12.59
CA LEU A 204 0.64 1.65 11.99
C LEU A 204 2.02 1.98 11.41
N ILE A 205 3.12 1.64 12.09
CA ILE A 205 4.48 1.85 11.58
C ILE A 205 4.79 0.99 10.36
N THR A 206 4.26 -0.24 10.34
CA THR A 206 4.33 -1.11 9.15
C THR A 206 3.59 -0.48 7.98
N MET A 207 2.38 0.06 8.20
CA MET A 207 1.62 0.78 7.18
C MET A 207 2.31 2.08 6.74
N LEU A 208 2.91 2.83 7.67
CA LEU A 208 3.68 4.03 7.37
C LEU A 208 4.88 3.69 6.47
N SER A 209 5.65 2.66 6.83
CA SER A 209 6.77 2.16 6.04
C SER A 209 6.32 1.75 4.64
N PHE A 210 5.19 1.05 4.54
CA PHE A 210 4.60 0.64 3.27
C PHE A 210 4.21 1.84 2.39
N TYR A 211 3.45 2.80 2.90
CA TYR A 211 3.02 3.97 2.13
C TYR A 211 4.18 4.91 1.82
N ALA A 212 5.12 5.11 2.73
CA ALA A 212 6.30 5.94 2.47
C ALA A 212 7.19 5.33 1.36
N SER A 213 7.37 4.01 1.40
CA SER A 213 8.05 3.27 0.32
C SER A 213 7.29 3.38 -1.00
N SER A 214 5.95 3.27 -0.96
CA SER A 214 5.09 3.41 -2.14
C SER A 214 5.22 4.81 -2.74
N TRP A 215 5.19 5.83 -1.89
CA TRP A 215 5.39 7.21 -2.30
C TRP A 215 6.76 7.40 -2.96
N LYS A 216 7.84 6.89 -2.38
CA LYS A 216 9.18 7.07 -2.93
C LYS A 216 9.40 6.32 -4.25
N LEU A 217 8.95 5.07 -4.34
CA LEU A 217 9.20 4.21 -5.50
C LEU A 217 8.22 4.45 -6.66
N LEU A 218 6.97 4.82 -6.37
CA LEU A 218 5.87 4.80 -7.36
C LEU A 218 5.40 6.18 -7.81
N SER A 219 5.64 7.26 -7.07
CA SER A 219 4.97 8.55 -7.30
C SER A 219 5.20 9.22 -8.65
N GLY A 220 6.23 8.83 -9.41
CA GLY A 220 6.44 9.27 -10.79
C GLY A 220 6.14 8.21 -11.85
N ARG A 221 5.75 6.99 -11.43
CA ARG A 221 5.62 5.80 -12.31
C ARG A 221 4.23 5.19 -12.27
N ALA A 222 3.51 5.37 -11.18
CA ALA A 222 2.19 4.80 -10.93
C ALA A 222 1.30 5.87 -10.27
N TRP A 223 0.55 6.58 -11.12
CA TRP A 223 -0.35 7.67 -10.72
C TRP A 223 -1.32 7.28 -9.60
N TRP A 224 -1.78 6.03 -9.61
CA TRP A 224 -2.74 5.49 -8.64
C TRP A 224 -2.17 5.38 -7.22
N ALA A 225 -0.85 5.30 -7.06
CA ALA A 225 -0.21 5.21 -5.74
C ALA A 225 0.06 6.58 -5.13
N HIS A 226 0.23 7.60 -5.98
CA HIS A 226 0.78 8.91 -5.61
C HIS A 226 -0.06 9.57 -4.49
N HIS A 227 -1.27 10.00 -4.81
CA HIS A 227 -2.08 10.81 -3.90
C HIS A 227 -2.35 10.08 -2.58
N ARG A 228 -2.73 8.81 -2.66
CA ARG A 228 -3.07 7.99 -1.51
C ARG A 228 -1.87 7.74 -0.59
N SER A 229 -0.70 7.41 -1.14
CA SER A 229 0.48 7.17 -0.30
C SER A 229 0.83 8.41 0.51
N LYS A 230 0.75 9.60 -0.10
CA LYS A 230 0.98 10.87 0.58
C LYS A 230 -0.02 11.11 1.71
N VAL A 231 -1.33 11.01 1.44
CA VAL A 231 -2.38 11.23 2.45
C VAL A 231 -2.25 10.21 3.59
N MET A 232 -2.05 8.94 3.27
CA MET A 232 -1.96 7.91 4.31
C MET A 232 -0.71 8.08 5.19
N CYS A 233 0.41 8.56 4.66
CA CYS A 233 1.58 8.90 5.48
C CYS A 233 1.25 9.99 6.51
N THR A 234 0.60 11.08 6.11
CA THR A 234 0.28 12.19 7.03
C THR A 234 -0.70 11.74 8.11
N GLU A 235 -1.75 11.03 7.73
CA GLU A 235 -2.77 10.52 8.66
C GLU A 235 -2.22 9.51 9.67
N ILE A 236 -1.33 8.62 9.24
CA ILE A 236 -0.71 7.66 10.16
C ILE A 236 0.22 8.38 11.14
N LEU A 237 0.97 9.38 10.68
CA LEU A 237 1.84 10.18 11.55
C LEU A 237 1.02 10.98 12.58
N ASP A 238 -0.06 11.63 12.16
CA ASP A 238 -0.99 12.32 13.06
C ASP A 238 -1.60 11.35 14.09
N CYS A 239 -2.01 10.15 13.64
CA CYS A 239 -2.52 9.11 14.53
C CYS A 239 -1.46 8.65 15.56
N LEU A 240 -0.21 8.46 15.13
CA LEU A 240 0.89 8.06 16.03
C LEU A 240 1.21 9.15 17.07
N ASP A 241 1.25 10.41 16.66
CA ASP A 241 1.48 11.55 17.57
C ASP A 241 0.37 11.68 18.62
N SER A 242 -0.89 11.52 18.20
CA SER A 242 -2.05 11.63 19.10
C SER A 242 -2.04 10.59 20.23
N LYS A 243 -1.34 9.46 20.04
CA LYS A 243 -1.23 8.39 21.03
C LYS A 243 -0.19 8.68 22.11
N GLY A 244 0.59 9.76 22.02
CA GLY A 244 1.63 10.13 22.99
C GLY A 244 2.91 9.28 22.89
N PRO A 245 3.86 9.44 23.83
CA PRO A 245 5.19 8.83 23.74
C PRO A 245 5.18 7.30 23.62
N SER A 246 6.20 6.77 22.94
CA SER A 246 6.31 5.36 22.59
C SER A 246 7.74 4.87 22.58
N ILE A 247 7.91 3.57 22.84
CA ILE A 247 9.13 2.83 22.48
C ILE A 247 9.40 2.83 20.96
N TRP A 248 8.41 3.22 20.16
CA TRP A 248 8.48 3.31 18.71
C TRP A 248 8.88 4.69 18.17
N ASP A 249 9.05 5.69 19.03
CA ASP A 249 9.29 7.08 18.58
C ASP A 249 10.56 7.19 17.74
N GLN A 250 11.60 6.42 18.07
CA GLN A 250 12.83 6.38 17.28
C GLN A 250 12.62 5.81 15.88
N ASN A 251 11.78 4.78 15.73
CA ASN A 251 11.45 4.22 14.41
C ASN A 251 10.69 5.24 13.57
N VAL A 252 9.73 5.96 14.18
CA VAL A 252 8.99 7.03 13.50
C VAL A 252 9.94 8.14 13.05
N LEU A 253 10.86 8.57 13.91
CA LEU A 253 11.90 9.55 13.56
C LEU A 253 12.79 9.08 12.40
N ASN A 254 13.27 7.84 12.44
CA ASN A 254 14.10 7.28 11.36
C ASN A 254 13.35 7.29 10.01
N ILE A 255 12.05 6.97 10.02
CA ILE A 255 11.21 7.01 8.82
C ILE A 255 11.03 8.45 8.34
N THR A 256 10.63 9.37 9.22
CA THR A 256 10.36 10.76 8.82
C THR A 256 11.61 11.45 8.32
N GLU A 257 12.77 11.23 8.94
CA GLU A 257 14.07 11.75 8.47
C GLU A 257 14.44 11.18 7.09
N TYR A 258 14.34 9.85 6.91
CA TYR A 258 14.69 9.21 5.64
C TYR A 258 13.82 9.70 4.47
N PHE A 259 12.52 9.84 4.69
CA PHE A 259 11.58 10.28 3.65
C PHE A 259 11.38 11.80 3.58
N GLY A 260 12.03 12.57 4.47
CA GLY A 260 11.93 14.03 4.52
C GLY A 260 10.54 14.54 4.92
N PHE A 261 9.85 13.81 5.78
CA PHE A 261 8.57 14.23 6.35
C PHE A 261 8.80 15.22 7.49
N ASN A 262 8.05 16.30 7.51
CA ASN A 262 8.20 17.36 8.50
C ASN A 262 6.85 17.94 8.87
N LYS A 263 6.78 18.65 10.01
CA LYS A 263 5.59 19.42 10.38
C LYS A 263 5.74 20.86 9.89
N ASN A 264 4.67 21.39 9.32
CA ASN A 264 4.61 22.81 8.98
C ASN A 264 4.42 23.69 10.23
N ALA A 265 4.31 25.01 10.03
CA ALA A 265 4.14 25.98 11.11
C ALA A 265 2.86 25.76 11.95
N GLU A 266 1.86 25.07 11.39
CA GLU A 266 0.59 24.73 12.04
C GLU A 266 0.66 23.38 12.76
N GLY A 267 1.80 22.68 12.70
CA GLY A 267 2.00 21.37 13.32
C GLY A 267 1.47 20.19 12.49
N ILE A 268 1.05 20.43 11.25
CA ILE A 268 0.50 19.42 10.33
C ILE A 268 1.64 18.75 9.57
N TRP A 269 1.59 17.42 9.43
CA TRP A 269 2.59 16.68 8.66
C TRP A 269 2.51 16.99 7.16
N GLU A 270 3.68 17.25 6.58
CA GLU A 270 3.88 17.44 5.16
C GLU A 270 4.92 16.44 4.64
N THR A 271 4.60 15.78 3.54
CA THR A 271 5.57 14.94 2.83
C THR A 271 6.48 15.83 1.99
N GLY A 272 7.80 15.62 2.07
CA GLY A 272 8.75 16.26 1.16
C GLY A 272 8.42 16.02 -0.33
N SER A 273 8.91 16.91 -1.19
CA SER A 273 8.81 16.75 -2.65
C SER A 273 9.45 15.42 -3.03
N SER A 274 8.74 14.56 -3.79
CA SER A 274 9.41 13.43 -4.41
C SER A 274 10.41 14.00 -5.42
N ASN A 275 11.68 14.14 -5.05
CA ASN A 275 12.74 14.56 -5.96
C ASN A 275 12.84 13.51 -7.08
N LEU A 276 12.07 13.74 -8.14
CA LEU A 276 11.96 12.93 -9.36
C LEU A 276 12.22 13.84 -10.58
N SER A 277 13.18 14.76 -10.48
CA SER A 277 13.67 15.55 -11.61
C SER A 277 14.62 14.77 -12.54
N MET A 278 14.62 13.44 -12.51
CA MET A 278 15.68 12.64 -13.15
C MET A 278 15.21 11.45 -13.99
N TRP A 279 14.03 11.49 -14.63
CA TRP A 279 13.74 10.49 -15.68
C TRP A 279 12.92 11.11 -16.82
N PRO A 280 13.40 11.05 -18.08
CA PRO A 280 12.62 11.51 -19.23
C PRO A 280 11.45 10.56 -19.50
N ALA A 281 10.37 11.14 -20.00
CA ALA A 281 9.14 10.48 -20.43
C ALA A 281 9.35 9.52 -21.61
#